data_AF-A0A7C2TC65-F1
#
_entry.id   AF-A0A7C2TC65-F1
#
_cell.length_a   1.000
_cell.length_b   1.000
_cell.length_c   1.000
_cell.angle_alpha   90.00
_cell.angle_beta   90.00
_cell.angle_gamma   90.00
#
_symmetry.space_group_name_H-M   'P 1'
#
loop_
_entity.id
_entity.type
_entity.pdbx_description
1 polymer ?
#
loop_
_entity_poly.entity_id
_entity_poly.type
_entity_poly.pdbx_seq_one_letter_code
_entity_poly.pdbx_strand_id
1 'polypeptide(L)'
;MTRTIIECVANYSEARRPQVVEAIAQAITSVPDVYLLDRHSDLDHNRTVLTFAGPSTAVEEAAFRSIARAAELIDLNQHTGEHPRIGATDVVPFVPVSGATMQDCVEVARRLGRRVGEELGIPVYLFEEAATRPERRNLEDIRRGQFETLKDEIASHPERAPDFGPRQLGPAGATVIGARHPLIAYNVYLATDDVSIASQVAKAVRHSSGGLRYVKGLGMLVDGRAQVSMNLTNFRQTPLARVVEMVRREAARFGTSIHHSELVGLIPEDALVEAAQWYLQLDQFHPDQILERRLQAALQGAAGASGLSHQAADFLEALASESPTPGGGSASAYSAATGAALVAMVARLTLKKKGYAQVAEQMRMALEQAEKLRTELTADIQQDAEAFSMVMTALRLARTTPEEQTERQEVIRKALMRAAEVPLGVARRAVQVMELALLVVSQGNRNAISDGATAAALARAALAGAGYNVQINLAELRDEPSGRVMLEELSRLETRAGFLEEQIRSQLAERGSQQPV
;
A
#
# COMPACT_ATOMS: atom_id res chain seq x y z
N MET A 1 4.26 10.42 -3.09
CA MET A 1 3.45 9.55 -2.22
C MET A 1 4.36 8.44 -1.72
N THR A 2 4.36 8.12 -0.42
CA THR A 2 5.05 6.92 0.07
C THR A 2 4.42 5.71 -0.60
N ARG A 3 5.20 4.95 -1.38
CA ARG A 3 4.70 3.73 -2.03
C ARG A 3 4.22 2.76 -0.94
N THR A 4 2.98 2.32 -1.05
CA THR A 4 2.40 1.26 -0.22
C THR A 4 3.09 -0.05 -0.60
N ILE A 5 3.77 -0.69 0.35
CA ILE A 5 4.49 -1.95 0.18
C ILE A 5 3.91 -2.97 1.14
N ILE A 6 3.51 -4.10 0.58
CA ILE A 6 3.05 -5.29 1.30
C ILE A 6 4.04 -6.41 0.99
N GLU A 7 4.41 -7.16 2.02
CA GLU A 7 5.14 -8.42 1.90
C GLU A 7 4.14 -9.58 1.84
N CYS A 8 4.42 -10.57 1.01
CA CYS A 8 3.73 -11.84 0.96
C CYS A 8 4.72 -12.98 1.18
N VAL A 9 4.42 -13.87 2.13
CA VAL A 9 5.32 -14.97 2.55
C VAL A 9 4.67 -16.33 2.24
N ALA A 10 4.66 -16.70 0.96
CA ALA A 10 3.83 -17.79 0.44
C ALA A 10 4.43 -19.19 0.64
N ASN A 11 3.54 -20.07 1.07
CA ASN A 11 3.63 -21.47 1.50
C ASN A 11 3.51 -22.52 0.40
N TYR A 12 4.55 -23.08 -0.21
CA TYR A 12 4.40 -24.11 -1.23
C TYR A 12 4.84 -25.50 -0.75
N SER A 13 3.99 -26.50 -0.97
CA SER A 13 4.25 -27.91 -0.62
C SER A 13 5.14 -28.57 -1.69
N GLU A 14 6.35 -28.03 -1.89
CA GLU A 14 7.36 -28.60 -2.77
C GLU A 14 8.75 -28.02 -2.44
N ALA A 15 9.77 -28.87 -2.36
CA ALA A 15 11.18 -28.46 -2.30
C ALA A 15 12.13 -29.39 -3.09
N ARG A 16 11.70 -30.61 -3.39
CA ARG A 16 12.51 -31.69 -3.98
C ARG A 16 12.55 -31.65 -5.51
N ARG A 17 11.62 -30.93 -6.16
CA ARG A 17 11.56 -30.68 -7.60
C ARG A 17 11.90 -29.21 -7.89
N PRO A 18 13.20 -28.84 -8.04
CA PRO A 18 13.63 -27.46 -8.22
C PRO A 18 12.95 -26.75 -9.39
N GLN A 19 12.67 -27.47 -10.48
CA GLN A 19 11.98 -26.94 -11.65
C GLN A 19 10.54 -26.50 -11.37
N VAL A 20 9.86 -27.14 -10.41
CA VAL A 20 8.50 -26.75 -9.99
C VAL A 20 8.57 -25.47 -9.16
N VAL A 21 9.50 -25.41 -8.20
CA VAL A 21 9.72 -24.22 -7.38
C VAL A 21 10.11 -23.02 -8.23
N GLU A 22 10.99 -23.23 -9.21
CA GLU A 22 11.42 -22.19 -10.15
C GLU A 22 10.26 -21.68 -11.03
N ALA A 23 9.41 -22.58 -11.53
CA ALA A 23 8.24 -22.17 -12.29
C ALA A 23 7.24 -21.33 -11.47
N ILE A 24 7.10 -21.62 -10.17
CA ILE A 24 6.28 -20.82 -9.25
C ILE A 24 6.94 -19.46 -8.98
N ALA A 25 8.26 -19.43 -8.75
CA ALA A 25 9.01 -18.19 -8.56
C ALA A 25 8.93 -17.28 -9.81
N GLN A 26 9.01 -17.85 -11.00
CA GLN A 26 8.86 -17.13 -12.27
C GLN A 26 7.45 -16.54 -12.43
N ALA A 27 6.41 -17.25 -11.98
CA ALA A 27 5.05 -16.71 -11.98
C ALA A 27 4.94 -15.44 -11.11
N ILE A 28 5.63 -15.41 -9.97
CA ILE A 28 5.73 -14.23 -9.09
C ILE A 28 6.48 -13.09 -9.79
N THR A 29 7.69 -13.34 -10.29
CA THR A 29 8.54 -12.30 -10.90
C THR A 29 8.06 -11.85 -12.28
N SER A 30 7.09 -12.54 -12.89
CA SER A 30 6.43 -12.10 -14.12
C SER A 30 5.53 -10.87 -13.93
N VAL A 31 5.19 -10.54 -12.68
CA VAL A 31 4.35 -9.39 -12.35
C VAL A 31 5.22 -8.15 -12.16
N PRO A 32 4.96 -7.05 -12.89
CA PRO A 32 5.69 -5.80 -12.70
C PRO A 32 5.63 -5.30 -11.26
N ASP A 33 6.71 -4.64 -10.82
CA ASP A 33 6.83 -4.04 -9.48
C ASP A 33 6.76 -5.02 -8.29
N VAL A 34 6.88 -6.33 -8.55
CA VAL A 34 7.04 -7.37 -7.52
C VAL A 34 8.49 -7.82 -7.46
N TYR A 35 9.03 -7.87 -6.26
CA TYR A 35 10.41 -8.26 -5.98
C TYR A 35 10.41 -9.52 -5.15
N LEU A 36 10.98 -10.61 -5.67
CA LEU A 36 11.27 -11.80 -4.89
C LEU A 36 12.47 -11.50 -3.98
N LEU A 37 12.24 -11.51 -2.67
CA LEU A 37 13.21 -11.09 -1.65
C LEU A 37 13.97 -12.28 -1.06
N ASP A 38 13.30 -13.41 -0.89
CA ASP A 38 13.92 -14.60 -0.31
C ASP A 38 13.24 -15.89 -0.81
N ARG A 39 14.02 -16.96 -0.85
CA ARG A 39 13.58 -18.32 -1.13
C ARG A 39 14.23 -19.25 -0.11
N HIS A 40 13.39 -19.88 0.71
CA HIS A 40 13.83 -20.88 1.68
C HIS A 40 13.17 -22.22 1.37
N SER A 41 13.97 -23.20 0.93
CA SER A 41 13.51 -24.56 0.59
C SER A 41 14.06 -25.56 1.59
N ASP A 42 13.18 -26.39 2.15
CA ASP A 42 13.52 -27.44 3.10
C ASP A 42 13.14 -28.81 2.50
N LEU A 43 14.15 -29.67 2.29
CA LEU A 43 14.00 -30.96 1.60
C LEU A 43 13.31 -32.03 2.47
N ASP A 44 13.49 -31.97 3.79
CA ASP A 44 12.93 -32.93 4.74
C ASP A 44 11.45 -32.63 4.94
N HIS A 45 11.14 -31.35 5.19
CA HIS A 45 9.78 -30.84 5.26
C HIS A 45 9.05 -30.82 3.90
N ASN A 46 9.79 -30.98 2.79
CA ASN A 46 9.32 -30.88 1.41
C ASN A 46 8.43 -29.65 1.17
N ARG A 47 8.96 -28.49 1.59
CA ARG A 47 8.26 -27.21 1.57
C ARG A 47 9.21 -26.10 1.16
N THR A 48 8.71 -25.18 0.33
CA THR A 48 9.39 -23.92 0.01
C THR A 48 8.56 -22.74 0.48
N VAL A 49 9.24 -21.77 1.10
CA VAL A 49 8.72 -20.46 1.42
C VAL A 49 9.30 -19.46 0.42
N LEU A 50 8.43 -18.75 -0.30
CA LEU A 50 8.84 -17.64 -1.16
C LEU A 50 8.36 -16.33 -0.55
N THR A 51 9.30 -15.42 -0.32
CA THR A 51 9.02 -14.09 0.24
C THR A 51 9.15 -13.06 -0.86
N PHE A 52 8.11 -12.31 -1.13
CA PHE A 52 8.11 -11.26 -2.14
C PHE A 52 7.35 -10.03 -1.67
N ALA A 53 7.69 -8.87 -2.21
CA ALA A 53 7.06 -7.61 -1.82
C ALA A 53 6.84 -6.67 -3.01
N GLY A 54 5.91 -5.74 -2.85
CA GLY A 54 5.54 -4.77 -3.87
C GLY A 54 4.27 -4.00 -3.52
N PRO A 55 3.73 -3.21 -4.46
CA PRO A 55 2.42 -2.58 -4.34
C PRO A 55 1.30 -3.59 -4.12
N SER A 56 0.25 -3.18 -3.41
CA SER A 56 -0.85 -4.08 -3.00
C SER A 56 -1.46 -4.88 -4.16
N THR A 57 -1.78 -4.20 -5.28
CA THR A 57 -2.38 -4.83 -6.46
C THR A 57 -1.42 -5.78 -7.17
N ALA A 58 -0.14 -5.42 -7.24
CA ALA A 58 0.89 -6.23 -7.89
C ALA A 58 1.19 -7.51 -7.08
N VAL A 59 1.31 -7.40 -5.76
CA VAL A 59 1.53 -8.55 -4.87
C VAL A 59 0.31 -9.47 -4.85
N GLU A 60 -0.91 -8.93 -4.89
CA GLU A 60 -2.15 -9.71 -5.02
C GLU A 60 -2.12 -10.56 -6.30
N GLU A 61 -1.76 -9.95 -7.43
CA GLU A 61 -1.69 -10.64 -8.73
C GLU A 61 -0.55 -11.68 -8.77
N ALA A 62 0.61 -11.36 -8.22
CA ALA A 62 1.72 -12.33 -8.11
C ALA A 62 1.35 -13.53 -7.25
N ALA A 63 0.68 -13.30 -6.12
CA ALA A 63 0.16 -14.37 -5.27
C ALA A 63 -0.84 -15.24 -6.04
N PHE A 64 -1.81 -14.65 -6.74
CA PHE A 64 -2.77 -15.39 -7.56
C PHE A 64 -2.10 -16.28 -8.62
N ARG A 65 -1.19 -15.71 -9.42
CA ARG A 65 -0.47 -16.46 -10.46
C ARG A 65 0.38 -17.60 -9.88
N SER A 66 1.02 -17.35 -8.75
CA SER A 66 1.82 -18.37 -8.06
C SER A 66 0.96 -19.54 -7.54
N ILE A 67 -0.26 -19.25 -7.03
CA ILE A 67 -1.21 -20.27 -6.57
C ILE A 67 -1.71 -21.10 -7.76
N ALA A 68 -2.11 -20.43 -8.84
CA ALA A 68 -2.53 -21.11 -10.07
C ALA A 68 -1.43 -22.03 -10.60
N ARG A 69 -0.19 -21.52 -10.67
CA ARG A 69 0.95 -22.30 -11.15
C ARG A 69 1.29 -23.48 -10.22
N ALA A 70 1.19 -23.30 -8.91
CA ALA A 70 1.39 -24.37 -7.95
C ALA A 70 0.31 -25.47 -8.09
N ALA A 71 -0.95 -25.08 -8.28
CA ALA A 71 -2.07 -26.00 -8.47
C ALA A 71 -1.94 -26.86 -9.75
N GLU A 72 -1.30 -26.33 -10.79
CA GLU A 72 -0.98 -27.09 -12.02
C GLU A 72 0.14 -28.12 -11.83
N LEU A 73 1.11 -27.84 -10.97
CA LEU A 73 2.38 -28.59 -10.90
C LEU A 73 2.50 -29.52 -9.68
N ILE A 74 1.67 -29.31 -8.66
CA ILE A 74 1.72 -30.02 -7.38
C ILE A 74 0.39 -30.74 -7.15
N ASP A 75 0.46 -32.08 -7.11
CA ASP A 75 -0.64 -32.95 -6.71
C ASP A 75 -0.39 -33.43 -5.28
N LEU A 76 -1.22 -32.99 -4.33
CA LEU A 76 -1.10 -33.39 -2.93
C LEU A 76 -1.40 -34.86 -2.67
N ASN A 77 -2.09 -35.57 -3.58
CA ASN A 77 -2.26 -37.02 -3.43
C ASN A 77 -0.93 -37.78 -3.57
N GLN A 78 0.10 -37.14 -4.13
CA GLN A 78 1.45 -37.70 -4.31
C GLN A 78 2.49 -37.02 -3.41
N HIS A 79 2.11 -35.96 -2.69
CA HIS A 79 3.02 -35.19 -1.85
C HIS A 79 3.18 -35.83 -0.47
N THR A 80 4.44 -35.95 -0.05
CA THR A 80 4.83 -36.33 1.31
C THR A 80 5.92 -35.37 1.82
N GLY A 81 5.87 -35.06 3.11
CA GLY A 81 6.83 -34.20 3.81
C GLY A 81 6.53 -34.18 5.30
N GLU A 82 7.53 -33.86 6.13
CA GLU A 82 7.36 -33.83 7.58
C GLU A 82 6.50 -32.64 8.07
N HIS A 83 6.37 -31.59 7.25
CA HIS A 83 5.62 -30.40 7.61
C HIS A 83 4.11 -30.60 7.37
N PRO A 84 3.23 -30.26 8.35
CA PRO A 84 1.79 -30.27 8.15
C PRO A 84 1.36 -29.36 7.00
N ARG A 85 0.57 -29.89 6.07
CA ARG A 85 0.11 -29.17 4.86
C ARG A 85 -1.32 -29.54 4.49
N ILE A 86 -2.05 -28.59 3.90
CA ILE A 86 -3.40 -28.83 3.34
C ILE A 86 -3.55 -28.44 1.87
N GLY A 87 -2.55 -27.79 1.27
CA GLY A 87 -2.59 -27.38 -0.15
C GLY A 87 -1.23 -27.39 -0.84
N ALA A 88 -1.26 -27.46 -2.17
CA ALA A 88 -0.13 -27.18 -3.05
C ALA A 88 0.46 -25.80 -2.74
N THR A 89 -0.43 -24.81 -2.61
CA THR A 89 -0.16 -23.59 -1.84
C THR A 89 -0.92 -23.67 -0.52
N ASP A 90 -0.18 -23.84 0.57
CA ASP A 90 -0.68 -24.18 1.89
C ASP A 90 -1.09 -22.93 2.70
N VAL A 91 -0.25 -21.89 2.76
CA VAL A 91 -0.61 -20.61 3.38
C VAL A 91 0.01 -19.39 2.69
N VAL A 92 -0.77 -18.32 2.53
CA VAL A 92 -0.42 -17.05 1.87
C VAL A 92 -0.76 -15.88 2.80
N PRO A 93 0.15 -15.50 3.71
CA PRO A 93 0.01 -14.34 4.57
C PRO A 93 0.51 -13.06 3.91
N PHE A 94 -0.24 -11.98 4.08
CA PHE A 94 0.15 -10.60 3.76
C PHE A 94 0.57 -9.85 5.02
N VAL A 95 1.66 -9.09 4.92
CA VAL A 95 2.27 -8.35 6.02
C VAL A 95 2.48 -6.90 5.59
N PRO A 96 2.00 -5.91 6.37
CA PRO A 96 2.22 -4.51 6.06
C PRO A 96 3.69 -4.12 6.30
N VAL A 97 4.35 -3.53 5.30
CA VAL A 97 5.76 -3.10 5.38
C VAL A 97 5.89 -1.59 5.46
N SER A 98 5.43 -0.87 4.44
CA SER A 98 5.57 0.60 4.34
C SER A 98 4.34 1.22 3.73
N GLY A 99 3.75 2.23 4.36
CA GLY A 99 2.57 2.93 3.82
C GLY A 99 1.32 2.05 3.66
N ALA A 100 1.33 0.82 4.20
CA ALA A 100 0.23 -0.13 4.23
C ALA A 100 -0.23 -0.33 5.68
N THR A 101 -1.53 -0.43 5.88
CA THR A 101 -2.15 -0.80 7.14
C THR A 101 -2.43 -2.29 7.19
N MET A 102 -2.73 -2.82 8.39
CA MET A 102 -3.22 -4.19 8.52
C MET A 102 -4.53 -4.39 7.75
N GLN A 103 -5.39 -3.37 7.73
CA GLN A 103 -6.67 -3.40 7.04
C GLN A 103 -6.49 -3.54 5.52
N ASP A 104 -5.51 -2.82 4.93
CA ASP A 104 -5.17 -2.98 3.51
C ASP A 104 -4.77 -4.43 3.18
N CYS A 105 -4.00 -5.07 4.07
CA CYS A 105 -3.59 -6.47 3.91
C CYS A 105 -4.78 -7.44 4.05
N VAL A 106 -5.71 -7.18 4.97
CA VAL A 106 -6.95 -7.97 5.13
C VAL A 106 -7.81 -7.88 3.86
N GLU A 107 -7.90 -6.70 3.25
CA GLU A 107 -8.66 -6.51 2.01
C GLU A 107 -8.01 -7.24 0.83
N VAL A 108 -6.68 -7.19 0.71
CA VAL A 108 -5.94 -8.02 -0.27
C VAL A 108 -6.22 -9.50 -0.06
N ALA A 109 -6.13 -9.99 1.19
CA ALA A 109 -6.39 -11.39 1.52
C ALA A 109 -7.81 -11.85 1.11
N ARG A 110 -8.82 -10.99 1.35
CA ARG A 110 -10.22 -11.28 0.98
C ARG A 110 -10.44 -11.28 -0.53
N ARG A 111 -9.87 -10.30 -1.26
CA ARG A 111 -9.99 -10.24 -2.73
C ARG A 111 -9.30 -11.43 -3.38
N LEU A 112 -8.07 -11.72 -2.96
CA LEU A 112 -7.33 -12.89 -3.45
C LEU A 112 -8.08 -14.19 -3.13
N GLY A 113 -8.55 -14.36 -1.89
CA GLY A 113 -9.27 -15.57 -1.49
C GLY A 113 -10.53 -15.81 -2.30
N ARG A 114 -11.28 -14.74 -2.60
CA ARG A 114 -12.43 -14.82 -3.50
C ARG A 114 -12.01 -15.25 -4.91
N ARG A 115 -11.03 -14.58 -5.51
CA ARG A 115 -10.54 -14.90 -6.86
C ARG A 115 -10.03 -16.34 -6.97
N VAL A 116 -9.25 -16.81 -5.99
CA VAL A 116 -8.77 -18.20 -5.94
C VAL A 116 -9.92 -19.19 -5.84
N GLY A 117 -10.92 -18.90 -4.99
CA GLY A 117 -12.09 -19.75 -4.85
C GLY A 117 -12.99 -19.80 -6.09
N GLU A 118 -13.21 -18.66 -6.74
CA GLU A 118 -14.11 -18.52 -7.89
C GLU A 118 -13.44 -18.93 -9.22
N GLU A 119 -12.19 -18.51 -9.46
CA GLU A 119 -11.50 -18.70 -10.74
C GLU A 119 -10.72 -20.02 -10.80
N LEU A 120 -10.14 -20.48 -9.69
CA LEU A 120 -9.33 -21.70 -9.64
C LEU A 120 -10.07 -22.91 -9.05
N GLY A 121 -11.25 -22.69 -8.46
CA GLY A 121 -12.03 -23.75 -7.81
C GLY A 121 -11.32 -24.37 -6.59
N ILE A 122 -10.42 -23.62 -5.94
CA ILE A 122 -9.67 -24.08 -4.77
C ILE A 122 -10.39 -23.63 -3.50
N PRO A 123 -10.65 -24.51 -2.52
CA PRO A 123 -11.21 -24.11 -1.23
C PRO A 123 -10.25 -23.16 -0.49
N VAL A 124 -10.75 -22.01 -0.03
CA VAL A 124 -9.95 -21.01 0.68
C VAL A 124 -10.46 -20.77 2.10
N TYR A 125 -9.53 -20.74 3.05
CA TYR A 125 -9.80 -20.36 4.45
C TYR A 125 -9.09 -19.06 4.79
N LEU A 126 -9.81 -18.11 5.40
CA LEU A 126 -9.22 -16.88 5.91
C LEU A 126 -8.71 -17.06 7.35
N PHE A 127 -7.49 -16.61 7.63
CA PHE A 127 -6.86 -16.76 8.95
C PHE A 127 -6.26 -15.47 9.52
N GLU A 128 -5.83 -15.53 10.79
CA GLU A 128 -5.27 -14.40 11.56
C GLU A 128 -6.20 -13.17 11.52
N GLU A 129 -5.70 -11.99 11.15
CA GLU A 129 -6.49 -10.76 11.13
C GLU A 129 -7.55 -10.74 10.02
N ALA A 130 -7.45 -11.65 9.04
CA ALA A 130 -8.47 -11.82 7.99
C ALA A 130 -9.57 -12.83 8.37
N ALA A 131 -9.40 -13.58 9.46
CA ALA A 131 -10.32 -14.64 9.85
C ALA A 131 -11.75 -14.13 10.03
N THR A 132 -12.70 -14.83 9.41
CA THR A 132 -14.15 -14.55 9.53
C THR A 132 -14.74 -15.10 10.81
N ARG A 133 -14.06 -16.07 11.43
CA ARG A 133 -14.48 -16.81 12.62
C ARG A 133 -13.34 -16.90 13.62
N PRO A 134 -13.60 -16.78 14.94
CA PRO A 134 -12.58 -16.88 15.97
C PRO A 134 -11.74 -18.17 15.88
N GLU A 135 -12.39 -19.30 15.59
CA GLU A 135 -11.74 -20.61 15.46
C GLU A 135 -10.70 -20.69 14.33
N ARG A 136 -10.76 -19.78 13.35
CA ARG A 136 -9.85 -19.76 12.18
C ARG A 136 -8.67 -18.82 12.35
N ARG A 137 -8.56 -18.11 13.48
CA ARG A 137 -7.41 -17.23 13.70
C ARG A 137 -6.10 -18.01 13.68
N ASN A 138 -6.09 -19.19 14.26
CA ASN A 138 -4.89 -20.01 14.41
C ASN A 138 -4.76 -21.01 13.25
N LEU A 139 -3.61 -20.97 12.56
CA LEU A 139 -3.35 -21.78 11.37
C LEU A 139 -3.41 -23.29 11.63
N GLU A 140 -2.90 -23.72 12.79
CA GLU A 140 -2.85 -25.12 13.22
C GLU A 140 -4.25 -25.71 13.40
N ASP A 141 -5.23 -24.90 13.78
CA ASP A 141 -6.62 -25.34 13.93
C ASP A 141 -7.27 -25.58 12.56
N ILE A 142 -6.97 -24.73 11.57
CA ILE A 142 -7.41 -24.95 10.18
C ILE A 142 -6.73 -26.20 9.60
N ARG A 143 -5.43 -26.38 9.85
CA ARG A 143 -4.63 -27.52 9.33
C ARG A 143 -4.83 -28.83 10.07
N ARG A 144 -5.69 -28.87 11.09
CA ARG A 144 -5.90 -30.07 11.91
C ARG A 144 -6.34 -31.24 11.04
N GLY A 145 -5.55 -32.33 11.06
CA GLY A 145 -5.78 -33.52 10.23
C GLY A 145 -5.16 -33.47 8.84
N GLN A 146 -4.48 -32.36 8.48
CA GLN A 146 -3.79 -32.18 7.20
C GLN A 146 -4.71 -32.38 5.97
N PHE A 147 -4.13 -32.57 4.79
CA PHE A 147 -4.86 -32.77 3.54
C PHE A 147 -5.79 -33.99 3.59
N GLU A 148 -5.32 -35.10 4.15
CA GLU A 148 -6.02 -36.39 4.14
C GLU A 148 -7.35 -36.32 4.89
N THR A 149 -7.35 -35.81 6.12
CA THR A 149 -8.59 -35.67 6.90
C THR A 149 -9.48 -34.57 6.36
N LEU A 150 -8.90 -33.44 5.91
CA LEU A 150 -9.69 -32.34 5.37
C LEU A 150 -10.47 -32.77 4.11
N LYS A 151 -9.91 -33.67 3.29
CA LYS A 151 -10.54 -34.20 2.07
C LYS A 151 -11.91 -34.83 2.34
N ASP A 152 -12.03 -35.53 3.47
CA ASP A 152 -13.27 -36.19 3.88
C ASP A 152 -14.19 -35.24 4.66
N GLU A 153 -13.61 -34.42 5.54
CA GLU A 153 -14.41 -33.55 6.41
C GLU A 153 -15.01 -32.35 5.69
N ILE A 154 -14.35 -31.77 4.68
CA ILE A 154 -14.79 -30.53 4.01
C ILE A 154 -16.20 -30.63 3.40
N ALA A 155 -16.58 -31.81 2.92
CA ALA A 155 -17.86 -32.06 2.28
C ALA A 155 -18.98 -32.38 3.30
N SER A 156 -18.62 -32.95 4.45
CA SER A 156 -19.54 -33.55 5.40
C SER A 156 -19.77 -32.70 6.67
N HIS A 157 -18.77 -31.89 7.05
CA HIS A 157 -18.75 -31.14 8.31
C HIS A 157 -18.96 -29.64 8.06
N PRO A 158 -20.09 -29.05 8.49
CA PRO A 158 -20.40 -27.64 8.25
C PRO A 158 -19.35 -26.65 8.79
N GLU A 159 -18.67 -26.99 9.88
CA GLU A 159 -17.61 -26.21 10.49
C GLU A 159 -16.34 -26.13 9.64
N ARG A 160 -16.12 -27.15 8.78
CA ARG A 160 -15.00 -27.23 7.84
C ARG A 160 -15.30 -26.54 6.50
N ALA A 161 -16.48 -25.97 6.30
CA ALA A 161 -16.80 -25.24 5.06
C ALA A 161 -15.81 -24.09 4.81
N PRO A 162 -15.23 -23.92 3.61
CA PRO A 162 -14.29 -22.83 3.34
C PRO A 162 -14.99 -21.46 3.35
N ASP A 163 -14.22 -20.39 3.46
CA ASP A 163 -14.71 -19.02 3.33
C ASP A 163 -15.05 -18.69 1.86
N PHE A 164 -14.25 -19.19 0.93
CA PHE A 164 -14.49 -19.08 -0.52
C PHE A 164 -14.19 -20.40 -1.23
N GLY A 165 -14.75 -20.58 -2.43
CA GLY A 165 -14.54 -21.78 -3.24
C GLY A 165 -15.43 -22.96 -2.83
N PRO A 166 -15.25 -24.13 -3.48
CA PRO A 166 -16.13 -25.28 -3.32
C PRO A 166 -15.90 -26.02 -1.99
N ARG A 167 -16.92 -26.72 -1.49
CA ARG A 167 -16.80 -27.65 -0.34
C ARG A 167 -16.22 -29.00 -0.74
N GLN A 168 -15.21 -29.00 -1.59
CA GLN A 168 -14.60 -30.19 -2.14
C GLN A 168 -13.12 -29.94 -2.41
N LEU A 169 -12.26 -30.87 -2.01
CA LEU A 169 -10.84 -30.79 -2.28
C LEU A 169 -10.48 -31.46 -3.61
N GLY A 170 -9.80 -30.70 -4.47
CA GLY A 170 -9.11 -31.23 -5.63
C GLY A 170 -7.66 -31.66 -5.31
N PRO A 171 -6.88 -32.07 -6.34
CA PRO A 171 -5.47 -32.43 -6.19
C PRO A 171 -4.60 -31.31 -5.59
N ALA A 172 -4.95 -30.06 -5.84
CA ALA A 172 -4.24 -28.90 -5.29
C ALA A 172 -4.50 -28.67 -3.79
N GLY A 173 -5.46 -29.37 -3.18
CA GLY A 173 -5.85 -29.16 -1.78
C GLY A 173 -6.55 -27.82 -1.53
N ALA A 174 -6.38 -27.27 -0.32
CA ALA A 174 -6.95 -26.01 0.13
C ALA A 174 -5.85 -24.97 0.41
N THR A 175 -6.17 -23.70 0.23
CA THR A 175 -5.23 -22.60 0.51
C THR A 175 -5.72 -21.76 1.70
N VAL A 176 -4.83 -21.51 2.66
CA VAL A 176 -5.09 -20.56 3.74
C VAL A 176 -4.56 -19.19 3.35
N ILE A 177 -5.38 -18.15 3.41
CA ILE A 177 -4.97 -16.79 3.02
C ILE A 177 -5.29 -15.83 4.16
N GLY A 178 -4.40 -14.90 4.47
CA GLY A 178 -4.71 -13.96 5.55
C GLY A 178 -3.74 -12.81 5.66
N ALA A 179 -3.93 -12.02 6.71
CA ALA A 179 -3.07 -10.90 7.03
C ALA A 179 -2.57 -11.07 8.46
N ARG A 180 -1.28 -10.79 8.69
CA ARG A 180 -0.67 -10.92 10.01
C ARG A 180 0.46 -9.92 10.19
N HIS A 181 0.86 -9.73 11.44
CA HIS A 181 2.08 -9.01 11.76
C HIS A 181 3.32 -9.76 11.23
N PRO A 182 4.47 -9.06 11.07
CA PRO A 182 5.74 -9.72 10.76
C PRO A 182 6.02 -10.82 11.76
N LEU A 183 6.40 -11.99 11.23
CA LEU A 183 6.71 -13.17 12.03
C LEU A 183 8.20 -13.43 11.89
N ILE A 184 8.85 -13.63 13.02
CA ILE A 184 10.28 -13.94 13.07
C ILE A 184 10.41 -15.42 13.44
N ALA A 185 10.91 -16.22 12.51
CA ALA A 185 11.27 -17.62 12.76
C ALA A 185 12.71 -17.65 13.29
N TYR A 186 12.86 -17.96 14.58
CA TYR A 186 14.12 -17.83 15.30
C TYR A 186 14.39 -19.10 16.11
N ASN A 187 15.41 -19.84 15.72
CA ASN A 187 15.79 -21.10 16.33
C ASN A 187 16.95 -20.88 17.30
N VAL A 188 16.92 -21.55 18.46
CA VAL A 188 18.02 -21.52 19.43
C VAL A 188 18.53 -22.93 19.66
N TYR A 189 19.80 -23.17 19.33
CA TYR A 189 20.47 -24.44 19.56
C TYR A 189 21.08 -24.46 20.95
N LEU A 190 20.80 -25.53 21.70
CA LEU A 190 21.36 -25.75 23.02
C LEU A 190 22.67 -26.52 22.93
N ALA A 191 23.54 -26.36 23.92
CA ALA A 191 24.78 -27.10 24.06
C ALA A 191 24.51 -28.52 24.63
N THR A 192 23.57 -29.25 24.01
CA THR A 192 23.17 -30.62 24.35
C THR A 192 22.47 -31.24 23.14
N ASP A 193 22.49 -32.57 23.04
CA ASP A 193 21.72 -33.38 22.09
C ASP A 193 20.39 -33.89 22.70
N ASP A 194 20.14 -33.62 23.98
CA ASP A 194 18.91 -34.03 24.66
C ASP A 194 17.71 -33.14 24.26
N VAL A 195 16.91 -33.66 23.33
CA VAL A 195 15.64 -33.05 22.85
C VAL A 195 14.63 -32.84 23.97
N SER A 196 14.68 -33.63 25.04
CA SER A 196 13.74 -33.48 26.16
C SER A 196 13.96 -32.13 26.86
N ILE A 197 15.20 -31.64 26.91
CA ILE A 197 15.53 -30.32 27.44
C ILE A 197 14.97 -29.23 26.52
N ALA A 198 15.23 -29.30 25.21
CA ALA A 198 14.68 -28.34 24.24
C ALA A 198 13.14 -28.31 24.27
N SER A 199 12.50 -29.47 24.44
CA SER A 199 11.04 -29.58 24.56
C SER A 199 10.50 -28.91 25.83
N GLN A 200 11.21 -29.03 26.95
CA GLN A 200 10.87 -28.35 28.21
C GLN A 200 11.07 -26.84 28.11
N VAL A 201 12.16 -26.39 27.51
CA VAL A 201 12.42 -24.97 27.27
C VAL A 201 11.37 -24.37 26.32
N ALA A 202 11.04 -25.05 25.22
CA ALA A 202 9.99 -24.64 24.30
C ALA A 202 8.62 -24.51 24.99
N LYS A 203 8.28 -25.46 25.89
CA LYS A 203 7.07 -25.40 26.72
C LYS A 203 7.07 -24.16 27.63
N ALA A 204 8.19 -23.86 28.27
CA ALA A 204 8.28 -22.69 29.14
C ALA A 204 8.11 -21.37 28.37
N VAL A 205 8.65 -21.29 27.16
CA VAL A 205 8.67 -20.03 26.38
C VAL A 205 7.36 -19.80 25.61
N ARG A 206 6.70 -20.83 25.08
CA ARG A 206 5.55 -20.66 24.19
C ARG A 206 4.23 -20.32 24.90
N HIS A 207 3.41 -19.50 24.24
CA HIS A 207 2.12 -19.07 24.76
C HIS A 207 1.16 -20.22 25.06
N SER A 208 1.11 -21.25 24.20
CA SER A 208 0.16 -22.37 24.34
C SER A 208 0.36 -23.20 25.60
N SER A 209 1.45 -23.01 26.33
CA SER A 209 1.75 -23.66 27.61
C SER A 209 1.84 -22.67 28.78
N GLY A 210 1.35 -21.43 28.59
CA GLY A 210 1.34 -20.38 29.61
C GLY A 210 2.59 -19.48 29.61
N GLY A 211 3.49 -19.64 28.63
CA GLY A 211 4.69 -18.83 28.46
C GLY A 211 4.42 -17.44 27.85
N LEU A 212 5.38 -16.93 27.10
CA LEU A 212 5.31 -15.61 26.49
C LEU A 212 4.21 -15.55 25.41
N ARG A 213 3.33 -14.54 25.50
CA ARG A 213 2.40 -14.22 24.42
C ARG A 213 3.16 -13.94 23.12
N TYR A 214 2.52 -14.22 21.99
CA TYR A 214 3.08 -14.03 20.65
C TYR A 214 4.32 -14.89 20.37
N VAL A 215 4.57 -15.93 21.17
CA VAL A 215 5.63 -16.91 20.90
C VAL A 215 5.00 -18.29 20.76
N LYS A 216 5.25 -18.93 19.62
CA LYS A 216 5.03 -20.35 19.41
C LYS A 216 6.39 -21.04 19.47
N GLY A 217 6.45 -22.27 19.96
CA GLY A 217 7.74 -22.97 20.07
C GLY A 217 7.63 -24.49 20.20
N LEU A 218 8.63 -25.17 19.66
CA LEU A 218 8.78 -26.62 19.67
C LEU A 218 10.24 -26.99 19.97
N GLY A 219 10.45 -28.10 20.68
CA GLY A 219 11.77 -28.68 20.87
C GLY A 219 11.98 -29.82 19.88
N MET A 220 13.11 -29.85 19.19
CA MET A 220 13.44 -30.86 18.19
C MET A 220 14.94 -31.20 18.18
N LEU A 221 15.29 -32.31 17.52
CA LEU A 221 16.69 -32.65 17.23
C LEU A 221 16.99 -32.25 15.79
N VAL A 222 18.05 -31.47 15.58
CA VAL A 222 18.55 -31.11 14.24
C VAL A 222 20.05 -31.29 14.25
N ASP A 223 20.57 -32.08 13.31
CA ASP A 223 22.01 -32.37 13.16
C ASP A 223 22.70 -32.79 14.47
N GLY A 224 22.02 -33.65 15.24
CA GLY A 224 22.54 -34.17 16.51
C GLY A 224 22.57 -33.15 17.64
N ARG A 225 21.82 -32.04 17.53
CA ARG A 225 21.71 -31.01 18.59
C ARG A 225 20.26 -30.70 18.91
N ALA A 226 20.00 -30.47 20.19
CA ALA A 226 18.69 -30.05 20.67
C ALA A 226 18.44 -28.58 20.30
N GLN A 227 17.34 -28.32 19.61
CA GLN A 227 16.95 -27.01 19.11
C GLN A 227 15.59 -26.60 19.68
N VAL A 228 15.50 -25.37 20.17
CA VAL A 228 14.24 -24.70 20.49
C VAL A 228 13.84 -23.87 19.27
N SER A 229 13.00 -24.44 18.41
CA SER A 229 12.46 -23.73 17.25
C SER A 229 11.29 -22.84 17.69
N MET A 230 11.29 -21.57 17.27
CA MET A 230 10.28 -20.61 17.69
C MET A 230 9.80 -19.72 16.56
N ASN A 231 8.51 -19.37 16.61
CA ASN A 231 7.92 -18.32 15.80
C ASN A 231 7.43 -17.19 16.71
N LEU A 232 8.03 -16.01 16.56
CA LEU A 232 7.57 -14.79 17.22
C LEU A 232 6.54 -14.13 16.30
N THR A 233 5.27 -14.22 16.64
CA THR A 233 4.15 -13.74 15.80
C THR A 233 3.92 -12.23 15.94
N ASN A 234 4.50 -11.59 16.95
CA ASN A 234 4.50 -10.13 17.09
C ASN A 234 5.69 -9.67 17.97
N PHE A 235 6.82 -9.38 17.34
CA PHE A 235 8.05 -8.99 18.04
C PHE A 235 7.93 -7.63 18.77
N ARG A 236 7.03 -6.75 18.32
CA ARG A 236 6.80 -5.45 18.96
C ARG A 236 6.13 -5.58 20.32
N GLN A 237 5.35 -6.65 20.52
CA GLN A 237 4.69 -6.95 21.80
C GLN A 237 5.56 -7.83 22.70
N THR A 238 6.23 -8.82 22.11
CA THR A 238 7.21 -9.66 22.79
C THR A 238 8.57 -9.57 22.08
N PRO A 239 9.48 -8.70 22.54
CA PRO A 239 10.75 -8.45 21.89
C PRO A 239 11.65 -9.69 21.82
N LEU A 240 12.39 -9.82 20.71
CA LEU A 240 13.26 -10.96 20.45
C LEU A 240 14.28 -11.20 21.57
N ALA A 241 14.91 -10.13 22.06
CA ALA A 241 15.88 -10.22 23.16
C ALA A 241 15.27 -10.85 24.42
N ARG A 242 14.02 -10.51 24.77
CA ARG A 242 13.31 -11.09 25.93
C ARG A 242 13.09 -12.59 25.77
N VAL A 243 12.73 -13.03 24.56
CA VAL A 243 12.52 -14.46 24.25
C VAL A 243 13.84 -15.22 24.40
N VAL A 244 14.92 -14.71 23.80
CA VAL A 244 16.25 -15.35 23.87
C VAL A 244 16.77 -15.40 25.30
N GLU A 245 16.56 -14.36 26.11
CA GLU A 245 16.91 -14.40 27.53
C GLU A 245 16.14 -15.43 28.32
N MET A 246 14.84 -15.60 28.03
CA MET A 246 14.04 -16.62 28.68
C MET A 246 14.54 -18.01 28.32
N VAL A 247 14.85 -18.26 27.04
CA VAL A 247 15.50 -19.50 26.60
C VAL A 247 16.82 -19.71 27.33
N ARG A 248 17.66 -18.68 27.45
CA ARG A 248 18.95 -18.77 28.14
C ARG A 248 18.80 -19.16 29.61
N ARG A 249 17.84 -18.52 30.31
CA ARG A 249 17.56 -18.81 31.72
C ARG A 249 17.00 -20.23 31.91
N GLU A 250 16.06 -20.64 31.07
CA GLU A 250 15.48 -21.98 31.14
C GLU A 250 16.50 -23.06 30.78
N ALA A 251 17.34 -22.86 29.77
CA ALA A 251 18.45 -23.76 29.43
C ALA A 251 19.43 -23.93 30.61
N ALA A 252 19.78 -22.83 31.28
CA ALA A 252 20.68 -22.85 32.43
C ALA A 252 20.13 -23.67 33.61
N ARG A 253 18.79 -23.71 33.80
CA ARG A 253 18.16 -24.55 34.84
C ARG A 253 18.37 -26.05 34.61
N PHE A 254 18.60 -26.45 33.36
CA PHE A 254 18.93 -27.83 32.98
C PHE A 254 20.43 -28.08 32.84
N GLY A 255 21.28 -27.13 33.27
CA GLY A 255 22.73 -27.28 33.19
C GLY A 255 23.30 -27.20 31.77
N THR A 256 22.52 -26.70 30.80
CA THR A 256 22.99 -26.43 29.44
C THR A 256 22.99 -24.93 29.16
N SER A 257 23.51 -24.54 28.00
CA SER A 257 23.58 -23.15 27.56
C SER A 257 23.14 -23.04 26.11
N ILE A 258 22.96 -21.81 25.63
CA ILE A 258 22.78 -21.56 24.21
C ILE A 258 24.13 -21.76 23.53
N HIS A 259 24.18 -22.65 22.54
CA HIS A 259 25.36 -22.79 21.69
C HIS A 259 25.38 -21.70 20.61
N HIS A 260 24.29 -21.56 19.86
CA HIS A 260 24.11 -20.53 18.85
C HIS A 260 22.62 -20.35 18.53
N SER A 261 22.30 -19.40 17.65
CA SER A 261 20.94 -19.18 17.16
C SER A 261 20.96 -19.07 15.65
N GLU A 262 19.81 -19.34 15.04
CA GLU A 262 19.61 -19.30 13.59
C GLU A 262 18.33 -18.52 13.30
N LEU A 263 18.42 -17.61 12.34
CA LEU A 263 17.26 -16.93 11.74
C LEU A 263 16.84 -17.71 10.49
N VAL A 264 15.56 -18.06 10.40
CA VAL A 264 14.99 -18.67 9.20
C VAL A 264 14.27 -17.58 8.38
N GLY A 265 14.80 -17.29 7.20
CA GLY A 265 14.29 -16.25 6.30
C GLY A 265 14.73 -14.84 6.70
N LEU A 266 13.84 -13.87 6.50
CA LEU A 266 14.12 -12.45 6.74
C LEU A 266 13.62 -12.00 8.12
N ILE A 267 14.24 -10.93 8.63
CA ILE A 267 13.85 -10.29 9.90
C ILE A 267 13.62 -8.79 9.69
N PRO A 268 12.58 -8.19 10.30
CA PRO A 268 12.46 -6.74 10.36
C PRO A 268 13.65 -6.13 11.09
N GLU A 269 14.29 -5.13 10.48
CA GLU A 269 15.46 -4.44 11.05
C GLU A 269 15.18 -3.91 12.47
N ASP A 270 13.97 -3.38 12.71
CA ASP A 270 13.54 -2.89 14.04
C ASP A 270 13.72 -3.95 15.14
N ALA A 271 13.49 -5.23 14.85
CA ALA A 271 13.64 -6.31 15.83
C ALA A 271 15.11 -6.51 16.24
N LEU A 272 16.05 -6.35 15.31
CA LEU A 272 17.49 -6.40 15.59
C LEU A 272 17.96 -5.16 16.33
N VAL A 273 17.47 -3.99 15.93
CA VAL A 273 17.82 -2.72 16.57
C VAL A 273 17.33 -2.69 18.02
N GLU A 274 16.10 -3.12 18.28
CA GLU A 274 15.57 -3.26 19.64
C GLU A 274 16.39 -4.24 20.48
N ALA A 275 16.80 -5.37 19.89
CA ALA A 275 17.67 -6.32 20.58
C ALA A 275 19.04 -5.71 20.89
N ALA A 276 19.66 -5.01 19.93
CA ALA A 276 20.94 -4.34 20.12
C ALA A 276 20.88 -3.28 21.22
N GLN A 277 19.85 -2.43 21.22
CA GLN A 277 19.61 -1.45 22.29
C GLN A 277 19.50 -2.14 23.65
N TRP A 278 18.77 -3.25 23.73
CA TRP A 278 18.59 -4.01 24.96
C TRP A 278 19.90 -4.62 25.47
N TYR A 279 20.69 -5.29 24.62
CA TYR A 279 21.94 -5.92 25.06
C TYR A 279 23.05 -4.90 25.35
N LEU A 280 23.12 -3.82 24.57
CA LEU A 280 24.17 -2.80 24.69
C LEU A 280 23.82 -1.68 25.68
N GLN A 281 22.58 -1.64 26.19
CA GLN A 281 22.10 -0.63 27.14
C GLN A 281 22.30 0.80 26.62
N LEU A 282 22.02 1.02 25.34
CA LEU A 282 22.19 2.33 24.69
C LEU A 282 21.13 3.31 25.17
N ASP A 283 21.48 4.16 26.14
CA ASP A 283 20.60 5.24 26.60
C ASP A 283 20.46 6.33 25.52
N GLN A 284 19.26 6.90 25.40
CA GLN A 284 18.91 7.95 24.42
C GLN A 284 19.21 7.60 22.95
N PHE A 285 19.33 6.32 22.62
CA PHE A 285 19.53 5.90 21.24
C PHE A 285 18.28 6.16 20.40
N HIS A 286 18.48 6.84 19.27
CA HIS A 286 17.47 7.03 18.25
C HIS A 286 17.81 6.22 17.00
N PRO A 287 16.82 5.58 16.34
CA PRO A 287 17.06 4.82 15.12
C PRO A 287 17.74 5.62 13.99
N ASP A 288 17.57 6.94 13.94
CA ASP A 288 18.21 7.84 12.97
C ASP A 288 19.73 8.04 13.23
N GLN A 289 20.27 7.45 14.30
CA GLN A 289 21.71 7.34 14.53
C GLN A 289 22.33 6.15 13.78
N ILE A 290 21.52 5.26 13.19
CA ILE A 290 22.00 4.22 12.27
C ILE A 290 22.40 4.91 10.96
N LEU A 291 23.66 4.78 10.59
CA LEU A 291 24.25 5.47 9.45
C LEU A 291 23.50 5.17 8.15
N GLU A 292 23.20 3.89 7.90
CA GLU A 292 22.52 3.41 6.70
C GLU A 292 21.10 3.95 6.61
N ARG A 293 20.33 3.96 7.72
CA ARG A 293 18.99 4.57 7.77
C ARG A 293 19.04 6.07 7.45
N ARG A 294 20.01 6.78 8.05
CA ARG A 294 20.18 8.23 7.84
C ARG A 294 20.65 8.54 6.42
N LEU A 295 21.55 7.73 5.88
CA LEU A 295 22.04 7.84 4.50
C LEU A 295 20.90 7.56 3.51
N GLN A 296 20.12 6.51 3.73
CA GLN A 296 18.96 6.18 2.89
C GLN A 296 17.93 7.30 2.90
N ALA A 297 17.61 7.86 4.07
CA ALA A 297 16.72 9.02 4.19
C ALA A 297 17.28 10.26 3.45
N ALA A 298 18.58 10.52 3.55
CA ALA A 298 19.24 11.62 2.84
C ALA A 298 19.25 11.41 1.33
N LEU A 299 19.56 10.20 0.85
CA LEU A 299 19.57 9.83 -0.56
C LEU A 299 18.15 9.84 -1.16
N GLN A 300 17.14 9.39 -0.43
CA GLN A 300 15.74 9.49 -0.85
C GLN A 300 15.25 10.94 -0.87
N GLY A 301 15.70 11.77 0.08
CA GLY A 301 15.47 13.22 0.07
C GLY A 301 16.11 13.90 -1.15
N ALA A 302 17.34 13.50 -1.51
CA ALA A 302 18.06 14.00 -2.68
C ALA A 302 17.44 13.50 -4.01
N ALA A 303 17.05 12.23 -4.09
CA ALA A 303 16.39 11.63 -5.25
C ALA A 303 14.96 12.16 -5.44
N GLY A 304 14.27 12.53 -4.35
CA GLY A 304 12.98 13.23 -4.41
C GLY A 304 13.11 14.64 -4.98
N ALA A 305 14.17 15.38 -4.61
CA ALA A 305 14.43 16.70 -5.16
C ALA A 305 14.86 16.66 -6.64
N SER A 306 15.70 15.70 -7.04
CA SER A 306 16.11 15.53 -8.45
C SER A 306 15.00 14.94 -9.33
N GLY A 307 14.20 14.02 -8.81
CA GLY A 307 13.06 13.42 -9.52
C GLY A 307 11.89 14.39 -9.71
N LEU A 308 11.62 15.26 -8.73
CA LEU A 308 10.64 16.35 -8.88
C LEU A 308 11.10 17.40 -9.90
N SER A 309 12.40 17.71 -9.92
CA SER A 309 12.97 18.59 -10.94
C SER A 309 12.84 17.99 -12.34
N HIS A 310 13.09 16.69 -12.50
CA HIS A 310 12.92 16.01 -13.79
C HIS A 310 11.44 15.93 -14.20
N GLN A 311 10.53 15.51 -13.34
CA GLN A 311 9.10 15.42 -13.70
C GLN A 311 8.47 16.78 -14.03
N ALA A 312 8.85 17.85 -13.31
CA ALA A 312 8.41 19.19 -13.63
C ALA A 312 9.02 19.69 -14.96
N ALA A 313 10.30 19.38 -15.21
CA ALA A 313 10.95 19.70 -16.48
C ALA A 313 10.33 18.93 -17.66
N ASP A 314 10.08 17.64 -17.51
CA ASP A 314 9.46 16.77 -18.51
C ASP A 314 8.05 17.26 -18.86
N PHE A 315 7.25 17.69 -17.87
CA PHE A 315 5.93 18.26 -18.11
C PHE A 315 6.00 19.58 -18.88
N LEU A 316 6.94 20.48 -18.52
CA LEU A 316 7.12 21.75 -19.22
C LEU A 316 7.66 21.54 -20.64
N GLU A 317 8.54 20.56 -20.86
CA GLU A 317 9.03 20.19 -22.19
C GLU A 317 7.90 19.57 -23.04
N ALA A 318 7.05 18.72 -22.46
CA ALA A 318 5.87 18.18 -23.12
C ALA A 318 4.87 19.29 -23.50
N LEU A 319 4.61 20.25 -22.61
CA LEU A 319 3.77 21.43 -22.88
C LEU A 319 4.35 22.33 -24.00
N ALA A 320 5.68 22.40 -24.12
CA ALA A 320 6.36 23.19 -25.13
C ALA A 320 6.50 22.48 -26.49
N SER A 321 6.11 21.21 -26.57
CA SER A 321 6.23 20.41 -27.79
C SER A 321 5.17 20.75 -28.85
N GLU A 322 5.32 20.22 -30.06
CA GLU A 322 4.31 20.34 -31.13
C GLU A 322 3.09 19.42 -30.90
N SER A 323 3.08 18.62 -29.84
CA SER A 323 1.96 17.75 -29.50
C SER A 323 0.74 18.57 -29.08
N PRO A 324 -0.48 18.20 -29.49
CA PRO A 324 -1.69 18.92 -29.09
C PRO A 324 -2.05 18.72 -27.60
N THR A 325 -1.41 17.76 -26.92
CA THR A 325 -1.57 17.47 -25.49
C THR A 325 -0.22 17.08 -24.87
N PRO A 326 0.11 17.51 -23.64
CA PRO A 326 -0.67 18.37 -22.75
C PRO A 326 -0.80 19.81 -23.27
N GLY A 327 -1.90 20.48 -22.91
CA GLY A 327 -2.22 21.83 -23.41
C GLY A 327 -2.64 22.81 -22.30
N GLY A 328 -3.39 23.85 -22.66
CA GLY A 328 -3.80 24.91 -21.73
C GLY A 328 -4.67 24.43 -20.56
N GLY A 329 -5.56 23.47 -20.78
CA GLY A 329 -6.37 22.86 -19.72
C GLY A 329 -5.50 22.09 -18.72
N SER A 330 -4.60 21.25 -19.23
CA SER A 330 -3.60 20.50 -18.46
C SER A 330 -2.69 21.44 -17.64
N ALA A 331 -2.22 22.53 -18.23
CA ALA A 331 -1.43 23.55 -17.54
C ALA A 331 -2.22 24.27 -16.44
N SER A 332 -3.51 24.53 -16.67
CA SER A 332 -4.40 25.13 -15.66
C SER A 332 -4.59 24.19 -14.46
N ALA A 333 -4.82 22.91 -14.71
CA ALA A 333 -4.91 21.89 -13.65
C ALA A 333 -3.60 21.80 -12.83
N TYR A 334 -2.45 21.75 -13.51
CA TYR A 334 -1.14 21.75 -12.86
C TYR A 334 -0.89 23.01 -12.01
N SER A 335 -1.26 24.20 -12.51
CA SER A 335 -1.15 25.46 -11.76
C SER A 335 -2.00 25.44 -10.48
N ALA A 336 -3.25 24.99 -10.57
CA ALA A 336 -4.11 24.86 -9.39
C ALA A 336 -3.58 23.79 -8.41
N ALA A 337 -3.07 22.67 -8.89
CA ALA A 337 -2.45 21.63 -8.06
C ALA A 337 -1.23 22.17 -7.29
N THR A 338 -0.42 23.01 -7.95
CA THR A 338 0.71 23.72 -7.35
C THR A 338 0.23 24.68 -6.25
N GLY A 339 -0.85 25.41 -6.49
CA GLY A 339 -1.50 26.24 -5.46
C GLY A 339 -1.96 25.42 -4.25
N ALA A 340 -2.64 24.29 -4.47
CA ALA A 340 -3.06 23.40 -3.39
C ALA A 340 -1.87 22.85 -2.58
N ALA A 341 -0.75 22.55 -3.24
CA ALA A 341 0.48 22.11 -2.58
C ALA A 341 1.07 23.18 -1.64
N LEU A 342 1.06 24.45 -2.07
CA LEU A 342 1.50 25.57 -1.24
C LEU A 342 0.60 25.76 -0.01
N VAL A 343 -0.73 25.68 -0.16
CA VAL A 343 -1.67 25.69 0.97
C VAL A 343 -1.33 24.59 1.98
N ALA A 344 -1.14 23.35 1.51
CA ALA A 344 -0.78 22.22 2.36
C ALA A 344 0.56 22.44 3.08
N MET A 345 1.56 23.01 2.40
CA MET A 345 2.84 23.38 3.01
C MET A 345 2.64 24.41 4.14
N VAL A 346 1.89 25.49 3.89
CA VAL A 346 1.66 26.53 4.92
C VAL A 346 0.93 25.94 6.12
N ALA A 347 -0.08 25.10 5.91
CA ALA A 347 -0.80 24.42 6.98
C ALA A 347 0.15 23.54 7.84
N ARG A 348 1.01 22.72 7.21
CA ARG A 348 2.02 21.91 7.91
C ARG A 348 3.00 22.74 8.71
N LEU A 349 3.52 23.83 8.14
CA LEU A 349 4.44 24.74 8.83
C LEU A 349 3.77 25.41 10.04
N THR A 350 2.48 25.70 9.93
CA THR A 350 1.68 26.27 11.01
C THR A 350 1.51 25.26 12.16
N LEU A 351 1.14 24.02 11.84
CA LEU A 351 0.94 22.93 12.82
C LEU A 351 2.21 22.58 13.62
N LYS A 352 3.40 22.80 13.04
CA LYS A 352 4.69 22.57 13.72
C LYS A 352 5.04 23.62 14.77
N LYS A 353 4.39 24.79 14.77
CA LYS A 353 4.73 25.90 15.67
C LYS A 353 3.76 25.95 16.86
N LYS A 354 4.30 25.88 18.08
CA LYS A 354 3.55 25.96 19.34
C LYS A 354 2.66 27.21 19.45
N GLY A 355 3.08 28.33 18.87
CA GLY A 355 2.32 29.60 18.87
C GLY A 355 1.01 29.60 18.08
N TYR A 356 0.70 28.54 17.33
CA TYR A 356 -0.50 28.44 16.51
C TYR A 356 -1.50 27.38 17.01
N ALA A 357 -1.41 26.99 18.28
CA ALA A 357 -2.27 25.96 18.86
C ALA A 357 -3.78 26.25 18.70
N GLN A 358 -4.17 27.53 18.76
CA GLN A 358 -5.58 27.96 18.64
C GLN A 358 -6.16 27.73 17.23
N VAL A 359 -5.32 27.66 16.20
CA VAL A 359 -5.73 27.44 14.81
C VAL A 359 -5.41 26.04 14.30
N ALA A 360 -4.92 25.16 15.18
CA ALA A 360 -4.41 23.85 14.79
C ALA A 360 -5.48 22.99 14.12
N GLU A 361 -6.73 23.04 14.60
CA GLU A 361 -7.80 22.22 14.01
C GLU A 361 -8.22 22.73 12.63
N GLN A 362 -8.37 24.04 12.45
CA GLN A 362 -8.63 24.60 11.11
C GLN A 362 -7.49 24.26 10.15
N MET A 363 -6.23 24.27 10.61
CA MET A 363 -5.08 23.92 9.76
C MET A 363 -5.01 22.43 9.42
N ARG A 364 -5.49 21.53 10.30
CA ARG A 364 -5.62 20.10 9.95
C ARG A 364 -6.67 19.89 8.87
N MET A 365 -7.84 20.51 9.02
CA MET A 365 -8.91 20.44 8.01
C MET A 365 -8.46 21.04 6.68
N ALA A 366 -7.78 22.20 6.72
CA ALA A 366 -7.23 22.84 5.52
C ALA A 366 -6.17 21.95 4.84
N LEU A 367 -5.31 21.29 5.63
CA LEU A 367 -4.30 20.36 5.11
C LEU A 367 -4.94 19.16 4.42
N GLU A 368 -5.93 18.53 5.06
CA GLU A 368 -6.66 17.39 4.48
C GLU A 368 -7.33 17.79 3.16
N GLN A 369 -8.07 18.90 3.15
CA GLN A 369 -8.74 19.38 1.95
C GLN A 369 -7.75 19.80 0.85
N ALA A 370 -6.64 20.44 1.21
CA ALA A 370 -5.60 20.81 0.25
C ALA A 370 -4.93 19.60 -0.39
N GLU A 371 -4.66 18.53 0.37
CA GLU A 371 -4.11 17.28 -0.16
C GLU A 371 -5.11 16.55 -1.08
N LYS A 372 -6.39 16.56 -0.72
CA LYS A 372 -7.46 16.05 -1.58
C LYS A 372 -7.51 16.82 -2.90
N LEU A 373 -7.58 18.16 -2.85
CA LEU A 373 -7.60 19.01 -4.03
C LEU A 373 -6.36 18.83 -4.90
N ARG A 374 -5.17 18.75 -4.28
CA ARG A 374 -3.90 18.51 -4.98
C ARG A 374 -3.96 17.20 -5.76
N THR A 375 -4.49 16.13 -5.16
CA THR A 375 -4.61 14.82 -5.80
C THR A 375 -5.59 14.86 -6.96
N GLU A 376 -6.77 15.43 -6.76
CA GLU A 376 -7.80 15.57 -7.80
C GLU A 376 -7.31 16.44 -8.98
N LEU A 377 -6.67 17.58 -8.69
CA LEU A 377 -6.15 18.50 -9.71
C LEU A 377 -4.97 17.90 -10.48
N THR A 378 -4.15 17.07 -9.84
CA THR A 378 -3.09 16.33 -10.53
C THR A 378 -3.69 15.31 -11.50
N ALA A 379 -4.78 14.64 -11.10
CA ALA A 379 -5.47 13.68 -11.97
C ALA A 379 -6.08 14.37 -13.21
N ASP A 380 -6.57 15.60 -13.08
CA ASP A 380 -7.17 16.30 -14.24
C ASP A 380 -6.19 16.61 -15.35
N ILE A 381 -4.89 16.71 -15.06
CA ILE A 381 -3.87 16.91 -16.10
C ILE A 381 -4.02 15.83 -17.17
N GLN A 382 -4.22 14.59 -16.72
CA GLN A 382 -4.45 13.44 -17.59
C GLN A 382 -5.88 13.43 -18.15
N GLN A 383 -6.89 13.76 -17.33
CA GLN A 383 -8.29 13.77 -17.80
C GLN A 383 -8.52 14.80 -18.92
N ASP A 384 -7.82 15.93 -18.90
CA ASP A 384 -7.87 16.96 -19.95
C ASP A 384 -7.32 16.42 -21.27
N ALA A 385 -6.15 15.76 -21.22
CA ALA A 385 -5.55 15.12 -22.39
C ALA A 385 -6.45 14.02 -22.98
N GLU A 386 -7.10 13.23 -22.13
CA GLU A 386 -8.08 12.21 -22.54
C GLU A 386 -9.34 12.83 -23.16
N ALA A 387 -9.86 13.89 -22.55
CA ALA A 387 -11.03 14.60 -23.07
C ALA A 387 -10.77 15.21 -24.45
N PHE A 388 -9.58 15.80 -24.64
CA PHE A 388 -9.15 16.27 -25.95
C PHE A 388 -9.05 15.13 -26.97
N SER A 389 -8.46 14.00 -26.59
CA SER A 389 -8.33 12.82 -27.45
C SER A 389 -9.69 12.27 -27.89
N MET A 390 -10.71 12.30 -27.02
CA MET A 390 -12.08 11.93 -27.36
C MET A 390 -12.68 12.87 -28.42
N VAL A 391 -12.49 14.18 -28.30
CA VAL A 391 -12.94 15.16 -29.31
C VAL A 391 -12.27 14.89 -30.65
N MET A 392 -10.94 14.67 -30.67
CA MET A 392 -10.21 14.39 -31.91
C MET A 392 -10.66 13.08 -32.58
N THR A 393 -11.00 12.07 -31.78
CA THR A 393 -11.54 10.80 -32.28
C THR A 393 -12.93 10.99 -32.87
N ALA A 394 -13.81 11.73 -32.17
CA ALA A 394 -15.16 12.05 -32.66
C ALA A 394 -15.12 12.82 -34.00
N LEU A 395 -14.18 13.75 -34.15
CA LEU A 395 -14.01 14.52 -35.39
C LEU A 395 -13.60 13.66 -36.60
N ARG A 396 -12.94 12.51 -36.37
CA ARG A 396 -12.46 11.58 -37.41
C ARG A 396 -13.53 10.59 -37.91
N LEU A 397 -14.71 10.55 -37.28
CA LEU A 397 -15.79 9.66 -37.71
C LEU A 397 -16.24 9.95 -39.16
N ALA A 398 -16.70 8.90 -39.84
CA ALA A 398 -17.19 8.96 -41.21
C ALA A 398 -18.40 9.89 -41.35
N ARG A 399 -18.59 10.44 -42.56
CA ARG A 399 -19.61 11.46 -42.86
C ARG A 399 -20.29 11.24 -44.21
N THR A 400 -20.30 9.99 -44.67
CA THR A 400 -20.67 9.60 -46.04
C THR A 400 -22.17 9.43 -46.22
N THR A 401 -22.91 9.03 -45.18
CA THR A 401 -24.38 8.92 -45.21
C THR A 401 -25.07 9.96 -44.31
N PRO A 402 -26.35 10.30 -44.55
CA PRO A 402 -27.13 11.17 -43.66
C PRO A 402 -27.25 10.63 -42.22
N GLU A 403 -27.33 9.31 -42.07
CA GLU A 403 -27.36 8.63 -40.78
C GLU A 403 -26.02 8.79 -40.05
N GLU A 404 -24.90 8.57 -40.75
CA GLU A 404 -23.55 8.78 -40.21
C GLU A 404 -23.30 10.24 -39.82
N GLN A 405 -23.83 11.20 -40.57
CA GLN A 405 -23.71 12.62 -40.24
C GLN A 405 -24.43 12.97 -38.94
N THR A 406 -25.62 12.41 -38.71
CA THR A 406 -26.40 12.64 -37.49
C THR A 406 -25.73 11.98 -36.28
N GLU A 407 -25.27 10.73 -36.42
CA GLU A 407 -24.56 10.02 -35.36
C GLU A 407 -23.24 10.72 -35.00
N ARG A 408 -22.46 11.12 -36.01
CA ARG A 408 -21.22 11.88 -35.82
C ARG A 408 -21.45 13.19 -35.07
N GLN A 409 -22.51 13.93 -35.40
CA GLN A 409 -22.85 15.18 -34.70
C GLN A 409 -23.12 14.92 -33.21
N GLU A 410 -23.89 13.89 -32.87
CA GLU A 410 -24.19 13.57 -31.47
C GLU A 410 -22.94 13.11 -30.70
N VAL A 411 -22.04 12.35 -31.33
CA VAL A 411 -20.78 11.93 -30.70
C VAL A 411 -19.85 13.13 -30.47
N ILE A 412 -19.72 14.05 -31.44
CA ILE A 412 -18.96 15.28 -31.28
C ILE A 412 -19.55 16.14 -30.16
N ARG A 413 -20.87 16.31 -30.12
CA ARG A 413 -21.57 17.07 -29.09
C ARG A 413 -21.26 16.54 -27.69
N LYS A 414 -21.36 15.22 -27.48
CA LYS A 414 -21.02 14.57 -26.20
C LYS A 414 -19.54 14.72 -25.84
N ALA A 415 -18.64 14.59 -26.81
CA ALA A 415 -17.21 14.77 -26.59
C ALA A 415 -16.87 16.21 -26.19
N LEU A 416 -17.46 17.21 -26.85
CA LEU A 416 -17.30 18.63 -26.51
C LEU A 416 -17.86 18.97 -25.13
N MET A 417 -19.03 18.42 -24.77
CA MET A 417 -19.58 18.54 -23.43
C MET A 417 -18.60 17.99 -22.38
N ARG A 418 -18.04 16.81 -22.59
CA ARG A 418 -17.04 16.22 -21.69
C ARG A 418 -15.76 17.06 -21.61
N ALA A 419 -15.30 17.59 -22.75
CA ALA A 419 -14.13 18.46 -22.83
C ALA A 419 -14.38 19.84 -22.18
N ALA A 420 -15.64 20.26 -21.99
CA ALA A 420 -15.98 21.44 -21.19
C ALA A 420 -16.12 21.12 -19.69
N GLU A 421 -16.61 19.93 -19.34
CA GLU A 421 -16.78 19.52 -17.94
C GLU A 421 -15.48 19.43 -17.15
N VAL A 422 -14.42 18.87 -17.76
CA VAL A 422 -13.11 18.72 -17.12
C VAL A 422 -12.53 20.08 -16.68
N PRO A 423 -12.34 21.07 -17.57
CA PRO A 423 -11.84 22.39 -17.18
C PRO A 423 -12.82 23.14 -16.26
N LEU A 424 -14.14 22.95 -16.38
CA LEU A 424 -15.07 23.52 -15.39
C LEU A 424 -14.86 22.90 -13.99
N GLY A 425 -14.55 21.62 -13.92
CA GLY A 425 -14.13 20.94 -12.69
C GLY A 425 -12.84 21.51 -12.10
N VAL A 426 -11.85 21.82 -12.95
CA VAL A 426 -10.61 22.52 -12.56
C VAL A 426 -10.93 23.92 -12.02
N ALA A 427 -11.79 24.68 -12.68
CA ALA A 427 -12.22 26.01 -12.27
C ALA A 427 -12.86 26.01 -10.87
N ARG A 428 -13.77 25.06 -10.58
CA ARG A 428 -14.38 24.90 -9.25
C ARG A 428 -13.33 24.67 -8.17
N ARG A 429 -12.42 23.73 -8.42
CA ARG A 429 -11.39 23.35 -7.44
C ARG A 429 -10.32 24.44 -7.28
N ALA A 430 -10.02 25.20 -8.32
CA ALA A 430 -9.19 26.39 -8.22
C ALA A 430 -9.79 27.43 -7.27
N VAL A 431 -11.10 27.69 -7.34
CA VAL A 431 -11.78 28.58 -6.36
C VAL A 431 -11.69 28.00 -4.94
N GLN A 432 -11.87 26.70 -4.75
CA GLN A 432 -11.70 26.05 -3.44
C GLN A 432 -10.26 26.18 -2.91
N VAL A 433 -9.25 26.10 -3.78
CA VAL A 433 -7.85 26.38 -3.41
C VAL A 433 -7.71 27.84 -2.96
N MET A 434 -8.34 28.81 -3.64
CA MET A 434 -8.32 30.22 -3.20
C MET A 434 -8.99 30.42 -1.84
N GLU A 435 -10.06 29.70 -1.53
CA GLU A 435 -10.72 29.75 -0.21
C GLU A 435 -9.79 29.24 0.90
N LEU A 436 -9.10 28.13 0.67
CA LEU A 436 -8.09 27.62 1.61
C LEU A 436 -6.87 28.55 1.68
N ALA A 437 -6.46 29.16 0.56
CA ALA A 437 -5.39 30.13 0.51
C ALA A 437 -5.70 31.34 1.41
N LEU A 438 -6.93 31.88 1.36
CA LEU A 438 -7.37 32.93 2.27
C LEU A 438 -7.29 32.51 3.74
N LEU A 439 -7.67 31.28 4.06
CA LEU A 439 -7.57 30.75 5.43
C LEU A 439 -6.11 30.70 5.91
N VAL A 440 -5.18 30.17 5.12
CA VAL A 440 -3.78 30.09 5.53
C VAL A 440 -3.09 31.47 5.51
N VAL A 441 -3.51 32.39 4.64
CA VAL A 441 -3.02 33.78 4.61
C VAL A 441 -3.53 34.58 5.81
N SER A 442 -4.74 34.32 6.30
CA SER A 442 -5.33 35.04 7.44
C SER A 442 -4.90 34.50 8.80
N GLN A 443 -4.71 33.19 8.93
CA GLN A 443 -4.51 32.53 10.23
C GLN A 443 -3.22 31.72 10.32
N GLY A 444 -2.63 31.35 9.19
CA GLY A 444 -1.44 30.50 9.12
C GLY A 444 -0.15 31.20 9.58
N ASN A 445 0.94 30.44 9.50
CA ASN A 445 2.30 30.86 9.82
C ASN A 445 2.67 32.12 9.05
N ARG A 446 2.96 33.21 9.78
CA ARG A 446 3.30 34.52 9.20
C ARG A 446 4.51 34.45 8.26
N ASN A 447 5.48 33.59 8.56
CA ASN A 447 6.69 33.45 7.76
C ASN A 447 6.45 32.76 6.41
N ALA A 448 5.26 32.19 6.20
CA ALA A 448 4.86 31.53 4.95
C ALA A 448 3.64 32.22 4.33
N ILE A 449 3.36 33.49 4.70
CA ILE A 449 2.19 34.22 4.18
C ILE A 449 2.32 34.49 2.68
N SER A 450 3.55 34.70 2.18
CA SER A 450 3.84 34.85 0.76
C SER A 450 3.48 33.56 0.01
N ASP A 451 3.78 32.39 0.56
CA ASP A 451 3.45 31.10 -0.06
C ASP A 451 1.93 30.91 -0.19
N GLY A 452 1.18 31.31 0.84
CA GLY A 452 -0.29 31.32 0.80
C GLY A 452 -0.85 32.29 -0.24
N ALA A 453 -0.26 33.48 -0.40
CA ALA A 453 -0.67 34.44 -1.42
C ALA A 453 -0.33 33.95 -2.84
N THR A 454 0.85 33.34 -3.03
CA THR A 454 1.24 32.70 -4.28
C THR A 454 0.29 31.57 -4.65
N ALA A 455 -0.17 30.78 -3.68
CA ALA A 455 -1.17 29.74 -3.90
C ALA A 455 -2.45 30.30 -4.54
N ALA A 456 -2.94 31.43 -4.02
CA ALA A 456 -4.12 32.10 -4.54
C ALA A 456 -3.91 32.66 -5.95
N ALA A 457 -2.74 33.24 -6.23
CA ALA A 457 -2.41 33.76 -7.55
C ALA A 457 -2.36 32.65 -8.62
N LEU A 458 -1.73 31.51 -8.30
CA LEU A 458 -1.68 30.34 -9.18
C LEU A 458 -3.06 29.75 -9.44
N ALA A 459 -3.90 29.67 -8.40
CA ALA A 459 -5.27 29.22 -8.52
C ALA A 459 -6.13 30.20 -9.35
N ARG A 460 -5.91 31.51 -9.22
CA ARG A 460 -6.60 32.51 -10.04
C ARG A 460 -6.22 32.38 -11.52
N ALA A 461 -4.94 32.19 -11.82
CA ALA A 461 -4.48 31.95 -13.18
C ALA A 461 -5.06 30.65 -13.75
N ALA A 462 -5.11 29.58 -12.94
CA ALA A 462 -5.73 28.31 -13.32
C ALA A 462 -7.23 28.44 -13.62
N LEU A 463 -7.97 29.21 -12.82
CA LEU A 463 -9.38 29.49 -13.07
C LEU A 463 -9.58 30.19 -14.42
N ALA A 464 -8.77 31.22 -14.72
CA ALA A 464 -8.84 31.93 -15.99
C ALA A 464 -8.51 31.01 -17.18
N GLY A 465 -7.41 30.26 -17.09
CA GLY A 465 -6.99 29.31 -18.13
C GLY A 465 -8.02 28.21 -18.37
N ALA A 466 -8.55 27.62 -17.31
CA ALA A 466 -9.62 26.64 -17.40
C ALA A 466 -10.90 27.25 -18.00
N GLY A 467 -11.26 28.48 -17.60
CA GLY A 467 -12.38 29.23 -18.16
C GLY A 467 -12.29 29.43 -19.67
N TYR A 468 -11.10 29.74 -20.21
CA TYR A 468 -10.89 29.82 -21.66
C TYR A 468 -11.17 28.47 -22.36
N ASN A 469 -10.73 27.36 -21.77
CA ASN A 469 -10.98 26.02 -22.33
C ASN A 469 -12.48 25.66 -22.29
N VAL A 470 -13.20 25.99 -21.21
CA VAL A 470 -14.67 25.84 -21.13
C VAL A 470 -15.35 26.63 -22.25
N GLN A 471 -14.98 27.91 -22.42
CA GLN A 471 -15.62 28.80 -23.40
C GLN A 471 -15.36 28.39 -24.86
N ILE A 472 -14.20 27.80 -25.15
CA ILE A 472 -13.83 27.29 -26.47
C ILE A 472 -14.60 26.00 -26.76
N ASN A 473 -14.60 25.04 -25.83
CA ASN A 473 -15.30 23.75 -26.03
C ASN A 473 -16.82 23.91 -26.11
N LEU A 474 -17.38 24.95 -25.46
CA LEU A 474 -18.80 25.27 -25.55
C LEU A 474 -19.16 26.25 -26.67
N ALA A 475 -18.22 26.68 -27.53
CA ALA A 475 -18.47 27.73 -28.53
C ALA A 475 -19.68 27.44 -29.44
N GLU A 476 -19.86 26.19 -29.87
CA GLU A 476 -20.99 25.74 -30.69
C GLU A 476 -22.21 25.28 -29.86
N LEU A 477 -22.05 25.17 -28.53
CA LEU A 477 -23.07 24.66 -27.59
C LEU A 477 -23.62 25.74 -26.65
N ARG A 478 -23.29 27.03 -26.89
CA ARG A 478 -23.65 28.14 -25.99
C ARG A 478 -25.15 28.33 -25.82
N ASP A 479 -25.93 27.96 -26.83
CA ASP A 479 -27.38 28.08 -26.81
C ASP A 479 -28.10 26.83 -26.28
N GLU A 480 -27.37 25.73 -26.09
CA GLU A 480 -27.91 24.56 -25.43
C GLU A 480 -28.11 24.81 -23.93
N PRO A 481 -29.20 24.31 -23.31
CA PRO A 481 -29.43 24.47 -21.88
C PRO A 481 -28.24 24.03 -21.01
N SER A 482 -27.59 22.93 -21.38
CA SER A 482 -26.41 22.42 -20.67
C SER A 482 -25.19 23.34 -20.79
N GLY A 483 -24.95 23.91 -21.97
CA GLY A 483 -23.88 24.88 -22.19
C GLY A 483 -24.10 26.18 -21.41
N ARG A 484 -25.33 26.69 -21.39
CA ARG A 484 -25.70 27.89 -20.62
C ARG A 484 -25.44 27.71 -19.12
N VAL A 485 -25.87 26.59 -18.55
CA VAL A 485 -25.66 26.28 -17.12
C VAL A 485 -24.17 26.25 -16.77
N MET A 486 -23.33 25.68 -17.63
CA MET A 486 -21.87 25.64 -17.41
C MET A 486 -21.24 27.03 -17.47
N LEU A 487 -21.66 27.88 -18.41
CA LEU A 487 -21.16 29.25 -18.54
C LEU A 487 -21.62 30.15 -17.37
N GLU A 488 -22.86 29.99 -16.90
CA GLU A 488 -23.36 30.67 -15.70
C GLU A 488 -22.65 30.21 -14.42
N GLU A 489 -22.29 28.93 -14.33
CA GLU A 489 -21.44 28.43 -13.24
C GLU A 489 -20.05 29.07 -13.30
N LEU A 490 -19.40 29.08 -14.47
CA LEU A 490 -18.09 29.70 -14.66
C LEU A 490 -18.09 31.17 -14.24
N SER A 491 -19.09 31.95 -14.66
CA SER A 491 -19.23 33.36 -14.29
C SER A 491 -19.36 33.58 -12.77
N ARG A 492 -20.08 32.70 -12.08
CA ARG A 492 -20.18 32.71 -10.61
C ARG A 492 -18.83 32.42 -9.95
N LEU A 493 -18.07 31.45 -10.49
CA LEU A 493 -16.73 31.12 -10.00
C LEU A 493 -15.76 32.30 -10.18
N GLU A 494 -15.78 32.96 -11.34
CA GLU A 494 -14.96 34.15 -11.63
C GLU A 494 -15.28 35.31 -10.68
N THR A 495 -16.57 35.55 -10.41
CA THR A 495 -17.03 36.58 -9.46
C THR A 495 -16.54 36.25 -8.04
N ARG A 496 -16.69 35.00 -7.60
CA ARG A 496 -16.23 34.54 -6.29
C ARG A 496 -14.72 34.69 -6.14
N ALA A 497 -13.95 34.32 -7.16
CA ALA A 497 -12.50 34.49 -7.17
C ALA A 497 -12.08 35.95 -7.05
N GLY A 498 -12.81 36.89 -7.69
CA GLY A 498 -12.60 38.33 -7.53
C GLY A 498 -12.65 38.77 -6.07
N PHE A 499 -13.71 38.37 -5.36
CA PHE A 499 -13.85 38.67 -3.94
C PHE A 499 -12.74 38.06 -3.07
N LEU A 500 -12.40 36.79 -3.31
CA LEU A 500 -11.34 36.12 -2.54
C LEU A 500 -9.98 36.80 -2.74
N GLU A 501 -9.67 37.21 -3.96
CA GLU A 501 -8.41 37.88 -4.29
C GLU A 501 -8.27 39.22 -3.56
N GLU A 502 -9.34 40.03 -3.50
CA GLU A 502 -9.35 41.28 -2.74
C GLU A 502 -9.10 41.04 -1.24
N GLN A 503 -9.78 40.04 -0.66
CA GLN A 503 -9.58 39.69 0.75
C GLN A 503 -8.15 39.22 1.03
N ILE A 504 -7.57 38.41 0.16
CA ILE A 504 -6.19 37.92 0.29
C ILE A 504 -5.19 39.07 0.21
N ARG A 505 -5.36 40.01 -0.73
CA ARG A 505 -4.52 41.21 -0.83
C ARG A 505 -4.60 42.06 0.43
N SER A 506 -5.80 42.25 0.97
CA SER A 506 -6.01 42.97 2.23
C SER A 506 -5.27 42.28 3.39
N GLN A 507 -5.46 40.97 3.57
CA GLN A 507 -4.79 40.21 4.63
C GLN A 507 -3.26 40.20 4.48
N LEU A 508 -2.75 40.15 3.25
CA LEU A 508 -1.32 40.23 2.98
C LEU A 508 -0.75 41.59 3.38
N ALA A 509 -1.46 42.70 3.10
CA ALA A 509 -1.05 44.04 3.50
C ALA A 509 -1.02 44.21 5.03
N GLU A 510 -2.05 43.71 5.72
CA GLU A 510 -2.19 43.79 7.18
C GLU A 510 -1.16 42.93 7.92
N ARG A 511 -0.99 41.67 7.50
CA ARG A 511 -0.16 40.69 8.22
C ARG A 511 1.28 40.62 7.72
N GLY A 512 1.55 41.01 6.47
CA GLY A 512 2.88 40.97 5.87
C GLY A 512 3.78 42.15 6.24
N SER A 513 3.21 43.30 6.63
CA SER A 513 3.94 44.52 7.03
C SER A 513 4.42 44.52 8.48
N GLN A 514 3.90 43.62 9.31
CA GLN A 514 4.30 43.46 10.71
C GLN A 514 5.39 42.39 10.85
N GLN A 515 6.64 42.75 10.57
CA GLN A 515 7.77 41.86 10.86
C GLN A 515 7.89 41.62 12.38
N PRO A 516 8.13 40.37 12.84
CA PRO A 516 8.66 40.17 14.17
C PRO A 516 10.12 40.66 14.19
N VAL A 517 10.44 41.55 15.13
CA VAL A 517 11.82 41.87 15.53
C VAL A 517 12.51 40.63 16.08
#